data_AF-A0A0G0JLE5-F1
#
_entry.id   AF-A0A0G0JLE5-F1
#
_cell.length_a   1.000
_cell.length_b   1.000
_cell.length_c   1.000
_cell.angle_alpha   90.00
_cell.angle_beta   90.00
_cell.angle_gamma   90.00
#
_symmetry.space_group_name_H-M   'P 1'
#
loop_
_entity.id
_entity.type
_entity.pdbx_description
1 polymer ?
#
loop_
_entity_poly.entity_id
_entity_poly.type
_entity_poly.pdbx_seq_one_letter_code
_entity_poly.pdbx_strand_id
1 'polypeptide(L)' 'MAKGKSIFCAWYCKECNKMNYTSKYIKSAEGNITKKTKFCSKCKKRTEHGKKDIKKSN' A
#
# COMPACT_ATOMS: atom_id res chain seq x y z
N MET A 1 21.98 2.93 15.28
CA MET A 1 20.70 2.39 14.75
C MET A 1 20.30 3.21 13.53
N ALA A 2 20.64 2.76 12.32
CA ALA A 2 20.17 3.43 11.11
C ALA A 2 18.65 3.25 11.04
N LYS A 3 17.88 4.30 11.36
CA LYS A 3 16.42 4.32 11.17
C LYS A 3 16.18 4.08 9.67
N GLY A 4 15.90 2.83 9.29
CA GLY A 4 15.70 2.45 7.90
C GLY A 4 14.68 3.38 7.25
N LYS A 5 15.03 3.98 6.10
CA LYS A 5 14.18 4.94 5.40
C LYS A 5 12.77 4.35 5.24
N SER A 6 11.80 4.90 5.96
CA SER A 6 10.41 4.48 5.84
C SER A 6 9.88 4.98 4.49
N ILE A 7 9.51 4.05 3.62
CA ILE A 7 8.96 4.34 2.31
C ILE A 7 7.45 4.46 2.47
N PHE A 8 6.86 5.48 1.83
CA PHE A 8 5.42 5.62 1.76
C PHE A 8 4.85 4.74 0.64
N CYS A 9 3.69 4.18 0.91
CA CYS A 9 2.94 3.33 -0.01
C CYS A 9 1.49 3.72 -0.03
N ALA A 10 0.91 3.60 -1.22
CA ALA A 10 -0.51 3.68 -1.43
C ALA A 10 -1.04 2.30 -1.86
N TRP A 11 -2.17 1.91 -1.27
CA TRP A 11 -2.86 0.67 -1.58
C TRP A 11 -4.04 0.96 -2.51
N TYR A 12 -3.98 0.42 -3.72
CA TYR A 12 -4.99 0.62 -4.75
C TYR A 12 -5.82 -0.64 -4.90
N CYS A 13 -7.15 -0.52 -4.88
CA CYS A 13 -8.03 -1.62 -5.20
C CYS A 13 -7.83 -2.01 -6.67
N LYS A 14 -7.59 -3.29 -6.97
CA LYS A 14 -7.41 -3.75 -8.35
C LYS A 14 -8.67 -3.64 -9.22
N GLU A 15 -9.85 -3.64 -8.62
CA GLU A 15 -11.11 -3.62 -9.37
C GLU A 15 -11.57 -2.21 -9.73
N CYS A 16 -11.64 -1.29 -8.76
CA CYS A 16 -12.05 0.08 -9.03
C CYS A 16 -10.88 1.03 -9.30
N ASN A 17 -9.65 0.53 -9.27
CA ASN A 17 -8.39 1.29 -9.44
C ASN A 17 -8.27 2.54 -8.56
N LYS A 18 -9.01 2.58 -7.44
CA LYS A 18 -8.99 3.70 -6.51
C LYS A 18 -8.11 3.39 -5.32
N MET A 19 -7.41 4.43 -4.89
CA MET A 19 -6.62 4.42 -3.67
C MET A 19 -7.55 4.27 -2.47
N ASN A 20 -7.29 3.25 -1.65
CA ASN A 20 -8.10 2.96 -0.47
C ASN A 20 -7.43 3.47 0.80
N TYR A 21 -6.10 3.30 0.95
CA TYR A 21 -5.34 3.81 2.10
C TYR A 21 -3.85 3.94 1.82
N THR A 22 -3.16 4.83 2.54
CA THR A 22 -1.69 4.90 2.59
C THR A 22 -1.13 4.14 3.79
N SER A 23 0.06 3.56 3.64
CA SER A 23 0.85 3.05 4.77
C SER A 23 2.32 3.44 4.59
N LYS A 24 3.08 3.41 5.68
CA LYS A 24 4.55 3.48 5.63
C LYS A 24 5.10 2.09 5.93
N TYR A 25 6.18 1.72 5.27
CA TYR A 25 6.88 0.47 5.54
C TYR A 25 8.39 0.66 5.46
N ILE A 26 9.12 -0.23 6.13
CA ILE A 26 10.57 -0.30 6.03
C ILE A 26 10.92 -1.42 5.05
N LYS A 27 11.57 -1.08 3.93
CA LYS A 27 11.86 -2.02 2.83
C LYS A 27 12.64 -3.27 3.28
N SER A 28 13.47 -3.14 4.31
CA SER A 28 14.27 -4.24 4.87
C SER A 28 13.51 -5.15 5.84
N ALA A 29 12.40 -4.70 6.46
CA ALA A 29 11.71 -5.46 7.50
C ALA A 29 10.41 -6.10 7.02
N GLU A 30 9.68 -5.46 6.11
CA GLU A 30 8.29 -5.85 5.82
C GLU A 30 8.14 -6.96 4.78
N GLY A 31 9.24 -7.50 4.24
CA GLY A 31 9.18 -8.48 3.15
C GLY A 31 8.46 -7.93 1.91
N ASN A 32 8.41 -8.71 0.84
CA ASN A 32 7.88 -8.29 -0.46
C ASN A 32 6.34 -8.28 -0.47
N ILE A 33 5.69 -7.70 0.54
CA ILE A 33 4.21 -7.62 0.62
C ILE A 33 3.74 -6.63 -0.44
N THR A 34 3.40 -7.17 -1.60
CA THR A 34 2.98 -6.43 -2.81
C THR A 34 1.46 -6.39 -2.95
N LYS A 35 0.73 -7.25 -2.23
CA LYS A 35 -0.72 -7.42 -2.34
C LYS A 35 -1.33 -7.70 -0.97
N LYS A 36 -2.51 -7.13 -0.70
CA LYS A 36 -3.24 -7.35 0.55
C LYS A 36 -4.74 -7.33 0.27
N THR A 37 -5.46 -8.34 0.74
CA THR A 37 -6.93 -8.38 0.59
C THR A 37 -7.56 -7.52 1.67
N LYS A 38 -8.25 -6.47 1.28
CA LYS A 38 -8.97 -5.58 2.20
C LYS A 38 -10.34 -5.23 1.64
N PHE A 39 -11.25 -4.81 2.51
CA PHE A 39 -12.51 -4.26 2.08
C PHE A 39 -12.29 -2.96 1.30
N CYS A 40 -12.85 -2.88 0.10
CA CYS A 40 -12.86 -1.65 -0.69
C CYS A 40 -14.21 -0.97 -0.52
N SER A 41 -14.22 0.25 0.03
CA SER A 41 -15.46 1.01 0.27
C SER A 41 -16.22 1.36 -1.02
N LYS A 42 -15.50 1.41 -2.15
CA LYS A 42 -16.08 1.67 -3.49
C LYS A 42 -16.73 0.42 -4.07
N CYS A 43 -16.04 -0.72 -4.04
CA CYS A 43 -16.57 -1.99 -4.54
C CYS A 43 -17.54 -2.67 -3.57
N LYS A 44 -17.64 -2.18 -2.33
CA LYS A 44 -18.44 -2.73 -1.21
C LYS A 44 -18.19 -4.23 -0.97
N LYS A 45 -17.00 -4.70 -1.30
CA LYS A 45 -16.59 -6.11 -1.13
C LYS A 45 -15.11 -6.21 -0.78
N ARG A 46 -14.69 -7.40 -0.33
CA ARG A 46 -13.28 -7.72 -0.10
C ARG A 46 -12.59 -7.90 -1.44
N THR A 47 -11.54 -7.11 -1.68
CA THR A 47 -10.82 -7.09 -2.96
C THR A 47 -9.33 -7.07 -2.71
N GLU A 48 -8.56 -7.59 -3.67
CA GLU A 48 -7.12 -7.44 -3.66
C GLU A 48 -6.74 -5.97 -3.84
N HIS A 49 -5.90 -5.47 -2.94
CA HIS A 49 -5.25 -4.19 -3.08
C HIS A 49 -3.79 -4.39 -3.46
N GLY A 50 -3.37 -3.75 -4.55
CA GLY A 50 -1.97 -3.68 -4.94
C GLY A 50 -1.26 -2.54 -4.21
N LYS A 51 -0.05 -2.81 -3.74
CA LYS A 51 0.85 -1.80 -3.17
C LYS A 51 1.55 -1.06 -4.30
N LYS A 52 1.57 0.27 -4.23
CA LYS A 52 2.37 1.12 -5.10
C LYS A 52 3.16 2.10 -4.25
N ASP A 53 4.48 2.06 -4.41
CA ASP A 53 5.39 2.96 -3.72
C ASP A 53 5.15 4.38 -4.23
N ILE A 54 4.90 5.31 -3.31
CA ILE A 54 4.77 6.73 -3.65
C ILE A 54 6.03 7.43 -3.15
N LYS A 55 6.70 8.13 -4.05
CA LYS A 55 7.74 9.08 -3.64
C LYS A 55 7.00 10.26 -3.02
N LYS A 56 7.36 10.63 -1.79
CA LYS A 56 7.01 11.93 -1.25
C LYS A 56 7.78 12.94 -2.11
N SER A 57 7.15 13.45 -3.18
CA SER A 57 7.67 14.63 -3.84
C SER A 57 7.62 15.75 -2.81
N ASN A 58 8.80 16.26 -2.50
CA ASN A 58 8.96 17.51 -1.77
C ASN A 58 8.65 18.67 -2.72
#